data_AF-A0AB33KTR5-F1
#
_entry.id   AF-A0AB33KTR5-F1
#
_cell.length_a   1.000
_cell.length_b   1.000
_cell.length_c   1.000
_cell.angle_alpha   90.00
_cell.angle_beta   90.00
_cell.angle_gamma   90.00
#
_symmetry.space_group_name_H-M   'P 1'
#
loop_
_entity.id
_entity.type
_entity.pdbx_description
1 polymer ?
#
loop_
_entity_poly.entity_id
_entity_poly.type
_entity_poly.pdbx_seq_one_letter_code
_entity_poly.pdbx_strand_id
1 'polypeptide(L)'
;MFNYLVGTLAPILAEVRNDLISASQITRMENESLYIGGTDVPFKWDDFFYNLSLEGLHNTEAFKNKIASDINKYDTFKEYINYYAKNFDKNCN
;
A
#
# COMPACT_ATOMS: atom_id res chain seq x y z
N MET A 1 -17.55 5.63 0.07
CA MET A 1 -16.77 5.06 -1.04
C MET A 1 -15.50 4.38 -0.53
N PHE A 2 -14.59 5.09 0.16
CA PHE A 2 -13.41 4.46 0.79
C PHE A 2 -13.77 3.31 1.72
N ASN A 3 -14.69 3.50 2.65
CA ASN A 3 -15.05 2.45 3.62
C ASN A 3 -15.54 1.15 2.96
N TYR A 4 -16.21 1.23 1.82
CA TYR A 4 -16.69 0.04 1.11
C TYR A 4 -15.56 -0.58 0.28
N LEU A 5 -14.88 0.20 -0.57
CA LEU A 5 -13.85 -0.37 -1.43
C LEU A 5 -12.66 -0.86 -0.61
N VAL A 6 -12.12 -0.03 0.28
CA VAL A 6 -10.99 -0.39 1.14
C VAL A 6 -11.39 -1.52 2.10
N GLY A 7 -12.59 -1.42 2.71
CA GLY A 7 -13.08 -2.44 3.64
C GLY A 7 -13.32 -3.80 3.00
N THR A 8 -13.52 -3.86 1.69
CA THR A 8 -13.64 -5.12 0.94
C THR A 8 -12.32 -5.57 0.34
N LEU A 9 -11.55 -4.67 -0.27
CA LEU A 9 -10.37 -5.03 -1.05
C LEU A 9 -9.13 -5.30 -0.18
N ALA A 10 -8.92 -4.55 0.90
CA ALA A 10 -7.76 -4.76 1.77
C ALA A 10 -7.76 -6.15 2.43
N PRO A 11 -8.88 -6.68 2.96
CA PRO A 11 -8.94 -8.06 3.46
C PRO A 11 -8.65 -9.11 2.38
N ILE A 12 -9.21 -8.95 1.17
CA ILE A 12 -8.96 -9.86 0.06
C ILE A 12 -7.46 -9.90 -0.27
N LEU A 13 -6.82 -8.73 -0.37
CA LEU A 13 -5.38 -8.63 -0.63
C LEU A 13 -4.53 -9.28 0.47
N ALA A 14 -4.95 -9.14 1.73
CA ALA A 14 -4.29 -9.80 2.86
C ALA A 14 -4.41 -11.33 2.80
N GLU A 15 -5.58 -11.85 2.42
CA GLU A 15 -5.81 -13.29 2.28
C GLU A 15 -4.94 -13.91 1.16
N VAL A 16 -4.85 -13.26 0.01
CA VAL A 16 -4.08 -13.77 -1.14
C VAL A 16 -2.58 -13.44 -1.09
N ARG A 17 -2.11 -12.72 -0.05
CA ARG A 17 -0.73 -12.24 0.06
C ARG A 17 0.29 -13.35 -0.16
N ASN A 18 0.15 -14.44 0.57
CA ASN A 18 1.12 -15.54 0.54
C ASN A 18 1.06 -16.36 -0.75
N ASP A 19 -0.03 -16.25 -1.52
CA ASP A 19 -0.19 -16.92 -2.82
C ASP A 19 0.42 -16.09 -3.96
N LEU A 20 0.48 -14.77 -3.80
CA LEU A 20 0.97 -13.83 -4.80
C LEU A 20 2.42 -13.40 -4.56
N ILE A 21 2.85 -13.30 -3.31
CA ILE A 21 4.15 -12.79 -2.92
C ILE A 21 4.97 -13.92 -2.30
N SER A 22 6.20 -14.10 -2.78
CA SER A 22 7.09 -15.14 -2.26
C SER A 22 7.47 -14.87 -0.80
N ALA A 23 7.71 -15.94 -0.03
CA ALA A 23 8.12 -15.81 1.37
C ALA A 23 9.38 -14.96 1.55
N SER A 24 10.35 -15.04 0.64
CA SER A 24 11.58 -14.23 0.69
C SER A 24 11.31 -12.73 0.52
N GLN A 25 10.41 -12.35 -0.40
CA GLN A 25 9.98 -10.95 -0.53
C GLN A 25 9.17 -10.49 0.68
N ILE A 26 8.31 -11.36 1.23
CA ILE A 26 7.55 -11.03 2.45
C ILE A 26 8.52 -10.71 3.59
N THR A 27 9.47 -11.60 3.86
CA THR A 27 10.48 -11.39 4.90
C THR A 27 11.36 -10.17 4.61
N ARG A 28 11.75 -9.91 3.36
CA ARG A 28 12.49 -8.69 3.01
C ARG A 28 11.71 -7.46 3.43
N MET A 29 10.44 -7.37 3.01
CA MET A 29 9.58 -6.20 3.28
C MET A 29 9.30 -6.01 4.76
N GLU A 30 9.16 -7.08 5.54
CA GLU A 30 8.96 -6.99 7.00
C GLU A 30 10.19 -6.43 7.74
N ASN A 31 11.36 -6.39 7.10
CA ASN A 31 12.58 -5.77 7.62
C ASN A 31 12.86 -4.39 7.00
N GLU A 32 12.01 -3.89 6.11
CA GLU A 32 12.18 -2.58 5.47
C GLU A 32 11.63 -1.43 6.33
N SER A 33 12.32 -0.30 6.25
CA SER A 33 11.85 0.99 6.78
C SER A 33 11.53 1.93 5.62
N LEU A 34 10.42 2.64 5.75
CA LEU A 34 9.91 3.63 4.79
C LEU A 34 10.22 5.03 5.31
N TYR A 35 10.72 5.90 4.45
CA TYR A 35 10.93 7.31 4.80
C TYR A 35 9.69 8.14 4.45
N ILE A 36 8.82 8.39 5.44
CA ILE A 36 7.54 9.08 5.26
C ILE A 36 7.55 10.38 6.07
N GLY A 37 7.29 11.51 5.41
CA GLY A 37 7.13 12.81 6.09
C GLY A 37 8.34 13.22 6.93
N GLY A 38 9.55 12.79 6.55
CA GLY A 38 10.78 13.10 7.27
C GLY A 38 11.20 12.10 8.35
N THR A 39 10.44 11.01 8.52
CA THR A 39 10.67 10.00 9.58
C THR A 39 10.74 8.60 8.98
N ASP A 40 11.66 7.78 9.50
CA ASP A 40 11.69 6.35 9.21
C ASP A 40 10.59 5.62 9.98
N VAL A 41 9.71 4.93 9.26
CA VAL A 41 8.63 4.12 9.82
C VAL A 41 8.73 2.69 9.29
N PRO A 42 8.47 1.65 10.11
CA PRO A 42 8.51 0.28 9.64
C PRO A 42 7.42 0.04 8.60
N PHE A 43 7.73 -0.76 7.57
CA PHE A 43 6.72 -1.21 6.62
C PHE A 43 5.63 -2.03 7.33
N LYS A 44 4.36 -1.80 6.96
CA LYS A 44 3.22 -2.55 7.47
C LYS A 44 2.35 -3.04 6.33
N TRP A 45 2.03 -4.33 6.35
CA TRP A 45 1.16 -4.96 5.36
C TRP A 45 -0.23 -4.33 5.30
N ASP A 46 -0.83 -4.03 6.46
CA ASP A 46 -2.16 -3.42 6.52
C ASP A 46 -2.19 -2.04 5.84
N ASP A 47 -1.15 -1.23 6.07
CA ASP A 47 -1.00 0.07 5.43
C ASP A 47 -0.75 -0.10 3.92
N PHE A 48 0.05 -1.08 3.52
CA PHE A 48 0.26 -1.39 2.10
C PHE A 48 -1.05 -1.76 1.40
N PHE A 49 -1.84 -2.69 1.95
CA PHE A 49 -3.10 -3.11 1.35
C PHE A 49 -4.17 -2.02 1.37
N TYR A 50 -4.18 -1.20 2.42
CA TYR A 50 -5.01 0.00 2.47
C TYR A 50 -4.67 0.94 1.30
N ASN A 51 -3.40 1.31 1.15
CA ASN A 51 -2.97 2.23 0.11
C ASN A 51 -3.13 1.63 -1.30
N LEU A 52 -2.92 0.32 -1.46
CA LEU A 52 -3.14 -0.37 -2.72
C LEU A 52 -4.62 -0.37 -3.11
N SER A 53 -5.51 -0.46 -2.12
CA SER A 53 -6.95 -0.31 -2.33
C SER A 53 -7.35 1.12 -2.71
N LEU A 54 -6.58 2.13 -2.29
CA LEU A 54 -6.81 3.52 -2.67
C LEU A 54 -6.36 3.85 -4.09
N GLU A 55 -5.43 3.08 -4.66
CA GLU A 55 -4.89 3.34 -6.01
C GLU A 55 -6.00 3.39 -7.06
N GLY A 56 -6.97 2.47 -6.99
CA GLY A 56 -8.15 2.49 -7.88
C GLY A 56 -9.05 3.72 -7.73
N LEU A 57 -8.84 4.55 -6.71
CA LEU A 57 -9.63 5.75 -6.42
C LEU A 57 -8.80 7.05 -6.51
N HIS A 58 -7.51 6.99 -6.88
CA HIS A 58 -6.61 8.15 -6.75
C HIS A 58 -7.07 9.38 -7.57
N ASN A 59 -7.82 9.16 -8.66
CA ASN A 59 -8.31 10.24 -9.52
C ASN A 59 -9.62 10.88 -9.05
N THR A 60 -10.27 10.32 -8.04
CA THR A 60 -11.58 10.79 -7.55
C THR A 60 -11.45 12.06 -6.70
N GLU A 61 -12.49 12.90 -6.67
CA GLU A 61 -12.54 14.07 -5.79
C GLU A 61 -12.43 13.69 -4.31
N ALA A 62 -13.03 12.56 -3.93
CA ALA A 62 -12.91 12.04 -2.57
C ALA A 62 -11.45 11.80 -2.15
N PHE A 63 -10.62 11.31 -3.08
CA PHE A 63 -9.20 11.08 -2.82
C PHE A 63 -8.44 12.39 -2.73
N LYS A 64 -8.67 13.28 -3.70
CA LYS A 64 -8.07 14.62 -3.71
C LYS A 64 -8.36 15.38 -2.41
N ASN A 65 -9.59 15.30 -1.91
CA ASN A 65 -10.03 16.04 -0.73
C ASN A 65 -9.63 15.43 0.61
N LYS A 66 -9.37 14.12 0.70
CA LYS A 66 -9.09 13.42 1.98
C LYS A 66 -7.68 12.88 2.12
N ILE A 67 -7.05 12.52 1.01
CA ILE A 67 -5.72 11.91 0.96
C ILE A 67 -4.73 12.92 0.41
N ALA A 68 -4.96 13.47 -0.80
CA ALA A 68 -3.99 14.37 -1.43
C ALA A 68 -3.88 15.75 -0.74
N SER A 69 -4.91 16.16 0.01
CA SER A 69 -4.92 17.40 0.80
C SER A 69 -4.15 17.31 2.12
N ASP A 70 -3.79 16.10 2.57
CA ASP A 70 -3.04 15.83 3.80
C ASP A 70 -1.66 15.30 3.41
N ILE A 71 -0.62 16.09 3.66
CA ILE A 71 0.72 15.79 3.17
C ILE A 71 1.25 14.44 3.67
N ASN A 72 0.99 14.09 4.93
CA ASN A 72 1.47 12.84 5.50
C ASN A 72 0.75 11.64 4.88
N LYS A 73 -0.56 11.74 4.67
CA LYS A 73 -1.33 10.68 4.00
C LYS A 73 -0.91 10.53 2.54
N TYR A 74 -0.70 11.65 1.85
CA TYR A 74 -0.29 11.62 0.45
C TYR A 74 1.13 11.07 0.27
N ASP A 75 2.06 11.45 1.14
CA ASP A 75 3.42 10.91 1.15
C ASP A 75 3.42 9.41 1.46
N THR A 76 2.65 8.98 2.46
CA THR A 76 2.45 7.56 2.77
C THR A 76 1.95 6.79 1.55
N PHE A 77 0.91 7.30 0.89
CA PHE A 77 0.35 6.68 -0.32
C PHE A 77 1.39 6.57 -1.44
N LYS A 78 2.13 7.64 -1.72
CA LYS A 78 3.19 7.64 -2.73
C LYS A 78 4.28 6.63 -2.39
N GLU A 79 4.73 6.56 -1.14
CA GLU A 79 5.75 5.61 -0.72
C GLU A 79 5.29 4.18 -1.03
N TYR A 80 4.17 3.76 -0.46
CA TYR A 80 3.66 2.40 -0.66
C TYR A 80 3.41 2.04 -2.13
N ILE A 81 2.84 2.97 -2.93
CA ILE A 81 2.40 2.65 -4.29
C ILE A 81 3.46 2.91 -5.36
N ASN A 82 4.12 4.07 -5.32
CA ASN A 82 5.03 4.44 -6.39
C ASN A 82 6.40 3.79 -6.27
N TYR A 83 6.83 3.46 -5.05
CA TYR A 83 8.16 2.93 -4.78
C TYR A 83 8.13 1.45 -4.41
N TYR A 84 7.26 1.03 -3.48
CA TYR A 84 7.32 -0.34 -2.96
C TYR A 84 6.44 -1.34 -3.71
N ALA A 85 5.26 -0.95 -4.19
CA ALA A 85 4.38 -1.86 -4.94
C ALA A 85 5.06 -2.44 -6.19
N LYS A 86 5.96 -1.67 -6.81
CA LYS A 86 6.73 -2.08 -8.01
C LYS A 86 7.82 -3.10 -7.70
N ASN A 87 8.16 -3.32 -6.43
CA ASN A 87 9.22 -4.24 -6.00
C ASN A 87 8.71 -5.66 -5.72
N PHE A 88 7.43 -5.92 -6.00
CA PHE A 88 6.83 -7.24 -5.96
C PHE A 88 6.76 -7.80 -7.38
N ASP A 89 7.63 -8.75 -7.67
CA ASP A 89 7.60 -9.57 -8.87
C ASP A 89 7.21 -11.00 -8.50
N LYS A 90 6.26 -11.57 -9.23
CA LYS A 90 6.04 -13.01 -9.25
C LYS A 90 6.70 -13.53 -10.51
N ASN A 91 7.73 -14.37 -10.37
CA ASN A 91 8.23 -15.17 -11.49
C ASN A 91 7.13 -16.14 -11.89
N CYS A 92 6.35 -15.77 -12.90
CA CYS A 92 5.35 -16.64 -13.52
C CYS A 92 6.08 -17.55 -14.52
N ASN A 93 6.73 -18.60 -14.02
CA ASN A 93 7.25 -19.70 -14.84
C ASN A 93 6.16 -20.73 -15.11
#